data_AF-A0A1A9NQL2-F1
#
_entry.id   AF-A0A1A9NQL2-F1
#
_cell.length_a   1.000
_cell.length_b   1.000
_cell.length_c   1.000
_cell.angle_alpha   90.00
_cell.angle_beta   90.00
_cell.angle_gamma   90.00
#
_symmetry.space_group_name_H-M   'P 1'
#
loop_
_entity.id
_entity.type
_entity.pdbx_description
1 polymer ?
#
loop_
_entity_poly.entity_id
_entity_poly.type
_entity_poly.pdbx_seq_one_letter_code
_entity_poly.pdbx_strand_id
1 'polypeptide(L)'
;MSEQLTFQPQDKPALSPMFLLRWEKTQDAHVLLYPEGVIKLNGSAAEILKRCNGETTVAGMVDELKALFVDVGAGEIETGINKFLETAHAKGWIRSR
;
A
#
# COMPACT_ATOMS: atom_id res chain seq x y z
N MET A 1 -22.89 -0.66 3.02
CA MET A 1 -22.57 -0.65 1.57
C MET A 1 -21.12 -0.25 1.47
N SER A 2 -20.23 -1.17 1.13
CA SER A 2 -18.80 -0.87 1.03
C SER A 2 -18.57 -0.33 -0.38
N GLU A 3 -18.38 0.98 -0.50
CA GLU A 3 -17.95 1.59 -1.76
C GLU A 3 -16.58 1.00 -2.13
N GLN A 4 -16.56 0.09 -3.11
CA GLN A 4 -15.33 -0.39 -3.72
C GLN A 4 -14.77 0.76 -4.55
N LEU A 5 -13.82 1.50 -3.96
CA LEU A 5 -13.16 2.62 -4.61
C LEU A 5 -12.08 2.09 -5.54
N THR A 6 -12.38 2.06 -6.83
CA THR A 6 -11.37 1.76 -7.86
C THR A 6 -10.37 2.91 -7.93
N PHE A 7 -9.11 2.62 -7.57
CA PHE A 7 -8.01 3.55 -7.75
C PHE A 7 -7.66 3.68 -9.23
N GLN A 8 -7.51 4.93 -9.70
CA GLN A 8 -7.06 5.23 -11.04
C GLN A 8 -5.53 5.23 -11.11
N PRO A 9 -4.93 4.95 -12.29
CA PRO A 9 -3.48 4.92 -12.46
C PRO A 9 -2.78 6.25 -12.11
N GLN A 10 -3.52 7.36 -12.22
CA GLN A 10 -3.05 8.71 -11.92
C GLN A 10 -3.23 9.12 -10.44
N ASP A 11 -3.97 8.34 -9.65
CA ASP A 11 -4.22 8.65 -8.25
C ASP A 11 -2.92 8.56 -7.46
N LYS A 12 -2.80 9.41 -6.45
CA LYS A 12 -1.63 9.48 -5.58
C LYS A 12 -2.04 9.12 -4.15
N PRO A 13 -2.16 7.82 -3.85
CA PRO A 13 -2.51 7.40 -2.49
C PRO A 13 -1.43 7.87 -1.51
N ALA A 14 -1.89 8.41 -0.39
CA ALA A 14 -1.04 8.88 0.69
C ALA A 14 -1.42 8.16 1.99
N LEU A 15 -0.42 7.80 2.80
CA LEU A 15 -0.64 7.27 4.13
C LEU A 15 -1.39 8.29 4.99
N SER A 16 -2.43 7.85 5.67
CA SER A 16 -3.17 8.68 6.63
C SER A 16 -2.23 9.12 7.75
N PRO A 17 -2.30 10.37 8.23
CA PRO A 17 -1.41 10.89 9.27
C PRO A 17 -1.59 10.22 10.64
N MET A 18 -2.69 9.47 10.83
CA MET A 18 -2.93 8.66 12.03
C MET A 18 -2.10 7.37 12.05
N PHE A 19 -1.53 6.97 10.91
CA PHE A 19 -0.77 5.75 10.75
C PHE A 19 0.69 6.09 10.46
N LEU A 20 1.60 5.31 11.05
CA LEU A 20 3.03 5.45 10.86
C LEU A 20 3.61 4.11 10.42
N LEU A 21 4.15 4.08 9.20
CA LEU A 21 4.89 2.92 8.71
C LEU A 21 6.29 2.92 9.33
N ARG A 22 6.64 1.84 10.03
CA ARG A 22 7.96 1.68 10.66
C ARG A 22 8.50 0.27 10.39
N TRP A 23 9.82 0.15 10.23
CA TRP A 23 10.50 -1.14 10.26
C TRP A 23 10.77 -1.59 11.71
N GLU A 24 10.36 -2.81 12.05
CA GLU A 24 10.63 -3.43 13.35
C GLU A 24 11.67 -4.54 13.20
N LYS A 25 12.86 -4.31 13.76
CA LYS A 25 13.97 -5.28 13.71
C LYS A 25 13.67 -6.58 14.47
N THR A 26 12.88 -6.50 15.54
CA THR A 26 12.49 -7.67 16.37
C THR A 26 11.63 -8.68 15.61
N GLN A 27 10.88 -8.21 14.60
CA GLN A 27 10.01 -9.04 13.79
C GLN A 27 10.48 -9.22 12.35
N ASP A 28 11.59 -8.57 12.00
CA ASP A 28 12.15 -8.47 10.65
C ASP A 28 11.06 -8.12 9.61
N ALA A 29 10.23 -7.14 9.95
CA ALA A 29 9.06 -6.80 9.15
C ALA A 29 8.70 -5.31 9.27
N HIS A 30 8.00 -4.80 8.26
CA HIS A 30 7.35 -3.50 8.37
C HIS A 30 6.06 -3.63 9.17
N VAL A 31 5.84 -2.68 10.06
CA VAL A 31 4.63 -2.57 10.84
C VAL A 31 3.99 -1.21 10.62
N LEU A 32 2.66 -1.19 10.66
CA LEU A 32 1.87 0.02 10.65
C LEU A 32 1.41 0.31 12.07
N LEU A 33 1.94 1.37 12.66
CA LEU A 33 1.61 1.85 14.00
C LEU A 33 0.43 2.81 13.92
N TYR A 34 -0.52 2.68 14.85
CA TYR A 34 -1.65 3.59 15.00
C TYR A 34 -2.07 3.65 16.48
N PRO A 35 -2.90 4.61 16.92
CA PRO A 35 -3.14 4.87 18.35
C PRO A 35 -3.68 3.66 19.14
N GLU A 36 -4.44 2.78 18.49
CA GLU A 36 -5.04 1.60 19.12
C GLU A 36 -4.17 0.33 19.00
N GLY A 37 -3.07 0.34 18.23
CA GLY A 37 -2.23 -0.85 18.09
C GLY A 37 -1.19 -0.85 16.97
N VAL A 38 -0.80 -2.05 16.56
CA VAL A 38 0.20 -2.29 15.51
C VAL A 38 -0.29 -3.38 14.56
N ILE A 39 -0.17 -3.13 13.26
CA ILE A 39 -0.47 -4.10 12.21
C ILE A 39 0.84 -4.55 11.58
N LYS A 40 1.10 -5.86 11.61
CA LYS A 40 2.24 -6.45 10.89
C LYS A 40 1.91 -6.56 9.41
N LEU A 41 2.76 -6.01 8.55
CA LEU A 41 2.63 -6.09 7.10
C LEU A 41 3.52 -7.21 6.56
N ASN A 42 3.08 -7.82 5.46
CA ASN A 42 3.95 -8.69 4.66
C ASN A 42 4.85 -7.85 3.74
N GLY A 43 5.85 -8.49 3.12
CA GLY A 43 6.81 -7.80 2.25
C GLY A 43 6.15 -6.98 1.14
N SER A 44 5.18 -7.56 0.44
CA SER A 44 4.45 -6.87 -0.64
C SER A 44 3.63 -5.68 -0.15
N ALA A 45 2.87 -5.83 0.95
CA ALA A 45 2.07 -4.75 1.52
C ALA A 45 2.93 -3.59 2.02
N ALA A 46 4.09 -3.90 2.59
CA ALA A 46 5.06 -2.90 3.02
C ALA A 46 5.61 -2.11 1.83
N GLU A 47 5.97 -2.79 0.74
CA GLU A 47 6.50 -2.14 -0.46
C GLU A 47 5.46 -1.26 -1.16
N ILE A 48 4.16 -1.62 -1.08
CA ILE A 48 3.06 -0.78 -1.57
C ILE A 48 2.89 0.45 -0.65
N LEU A 49 2.82 0.25 0.67
CA LEU A 49 2.61 1.36 1.61
C LEU A 49 3.78 2.34 1.66
N LYS A 50 5.02 1.89 1.48
CA LYS A 50 6.20 2.78 1.37
C LYS A 50 6.05 3.79 0.24
N ARG A 51 5.39 3.40 -0.84
CA ARG A 51 5.16 4.24 -2.02
C ARG A 51 3.93 5.12 -1.88
N CYS A 52 3.04 4.81 -0.94
CA CYS A 52 1.87 5.63 -0.60
C CYS A 52 2.28 6.89 0.19
N ASN A 53 3.08 7.75 -0.41
CA ASN A 53 3.55 9.02 0.16
C ASN A 53 2.76 10.24 -0.36
N GLY A 54 1.83 10.06 -1.30
CA GLY A 54 1.09 11.14 -1.96
C GLY A 54 1.82 11.81 -3.13
N GLU A 55 3.00 11.34 -3.49
CA GLU A 55 3.78 11.82 -4.65
C GLU A 55 3.76 10.80 -5.79
N THR A 56 3.91 9.53 -5.46
CA THR A 56 3.93 8.43 -6.43
C THR A 56 2.51 8.07 -6.87
N THR A 57 2.31 7.96 -8.18
CA THR A 57 1.03 7.54 -8.75
C THR A 57 0.88 6.02 -8.71
N VAL A 58 -0.37 5.51 -8.70
CA VAL A 58 -0.62 4.06 -8.75
C VAL A 58 0.10 3.40 -9.94
N ALA A 59 0.10 4.02 -11.12
CA ALA A 59 0.84 3.52 -12.29
C ALA A 59 2.35 3.40 -12.02
N GLY A 60 2.95 4.41 -11.39
CA GLY A 60 4.36 4.40 -11.02
C GLY A 60 4.69 3.31 -10.00
N MET A 61 3.83 3.14 -8.98
CA MET A 61 4.01 2.06 -8.01
C MET A 61 3.96 0.69 -8.68
N VAL A 62 3.01 0.50 -9.59
CA VAL A 62 2.85 -0.75 -10.35
C VAL A 62 4.10 -1.03 -11.17
N ASP A 63 4.67 -0.03 -11.85
CA ASP A 63 5.90 -0.19 -12.64
C ASP A 63 7.11 -0.54 -11.77
N GLU A 64 7.30 0.18 -10.66
CA GLU A 64 8.38 -0.11 -9.70
C GLU A 64 8.24 -1.50 -9.08
N LEU A 65 7.03 -1.88 -8.66
CA LEU A 65 6.76 -3.18 -8.06
C LEU A 65 6.90 -4.31 -9.10
N LYS A 66 6.52 -4.08 -10.36
CA LYS A 66 6.79 -5.00 -11.47
C LYS A 66 8.29 -5.22 -11.65
N ALA A 67 9.11 -4.18 -11.50
CA ALA A 67 10.57 -4.30 -11.56
C ALA A 67 11.18 -5.03 -10.35
N LEU A 68 10.62 -4.83 -9.15
CA LEU A 68 11.08 -5.49 -7.92
C LEU A 68 10.66 -6.96 -7.83
N PHE A 69 9.45 -7.27 -8.28
CA PHE A 69 8.84 -8.60 -8.21
C PHE A 69 8.80 -9.26 -9.59
N VAL A 70 9.96 -9.45 -10.21
CA VAL A 70 10.10 -10.07 -11.55
C VAL A 70 9.54 -11.50 -11.63
N ASP A 71 9.46 -12.19 -10.49
CA ASP A 71 8.96 -13.57 -10.38
C ASP A 71 7.41 -13.64 -10.43
N VAL A 72 6.72 -12.51 -10.20
CA VAL A 72 5.26 -12.43 -10.17
C VAL A 72 4.75 -11.85 -11.49
N GLY A 73 3.69 -12.45 -12.06
CA GLY A 73 3.12 -11.98 -13.32
C GLY A 73 2.66 -10.52 -13.24
N ALA A 74 2.99 -9.71 -14.25
CA ALA A 74 2.69 -8.28 -14.27
C ALA A 74 1.19 -7.94 -14.03
N GLY A 75 0.27 -8.79 -14.50
CA GLY A 75 -1.17 -8.64 -14.25
C GLY A 75 -1.60 -8.97 -12.82
N GLU A 76 -0.89 -9.87 -12.15
CA GLU A 76 -1.14 -10.22 -10.75
C GLU A 76 -0.67 -9.11 -9.81
N ILE A 77 0.47 -8.48 -10.12
CA ILE A 77 0.99 -7.34 -9.36
C ILE A 77 -0.01 -6.19 -9.39
N GLU A 78 -0.47 -5.81 -10.58
CA GLU A 78 -1.42 -4.70 -10.73
C GLU A 78 -2.75 -4.97 -10.02
N THR A 79 -3.28 -6.19 -10.16
CA THR A 79 -4.52 -6.60 -9.46
C THR A 79 -4.32 -6.62 -7.95
N GLY A 80 -3.17 -7.12 -7.49
CA GLY A 80 -2.81 -7.19 -6.07
C GLY A 80 -2.67 -5.82 -5.43
N ILE A 81 -2.01 -4.89 -6.13
CA ILE A 81 -1.86 -3.49 -5.69
C ILE A 81 -3.23 -2.83 -5.57
N ASN A 82 -4.06 -2.90 -6.62
CA ASN A 82 -5.39 -2.29 -6.60
C ASN A 82 -6.25 -2.83 -5.44
N LYS A 83 -6.34 -4.15 -5.28
CA LYS A 83 -7.07 -4.77 -4.17
C LYS A 83 -6.54 -4.36 -2.80
N PHE A 84 -5.21 -4.23 -2.68
CA PHE A 84 -4.59 -3.80 -1.44
C PHE A 84 -4.90 -2.34 -1.14
N LEU A 85 -4.81 -1.44 -2.13
CA LEU A 85 -5.15 -0.03 -1.98
C LEU A 85 -6.63 0.14 -1.60
N GLU A 86 -7.54 -0.58 -2.25
CA GLU A 86 -8.97 -0.63 -1.89
C GLU A 86 -9.17 -1.00 -0.42
N THR A 87 -8.51 -2.07 0.03
CA THR A 87 -8.62 -2.56 1.41
C THR A 87 -8.00 -1.58 2.41
N ALA A 88 -6.83 -1.03 2.09
CA ALA A 88 -6.14 -0.06 2.92
C ALA A 88 -6.94 1.24 3.05
N HIS A 89 -7.58 1.68 1.96
CA HIS A 89 -8.46 2.84 1.94
C HIS A 89 -9.73 2.58 2.76
N ALA A 90 -10.38 1.42 2.58
CA ALA A 90 -11.56 1.04 3.35
C ALA A 90 -11.26 0.94 4.86
N LYS A 91 -10.03 0.57 5.24
CA LYS A 91 -9.55 0.58 6.63
C LYS A 91 -9.08 1.96 7.11
N GLY A 92 -9.06 2.97 6.26
CA GLY A 92 -8.60 4.33 6.56
C GLY A 92 -7.08 4.49 6.67
N TRP A 93 -6.30 3.47 6.32
CA TRP A 93 -4.83 3.48 6.38
C TRP A 93 -4.23 4.48 5.39
N ILE A 94 -4.85 4.60 4.22
CA ILE A 94 -4.45 5.52 3.15
C ILE A 94 -5.65 6.36 2.72
N ARG A 95 -5.36 7.46 2.04
CA ARG A 95 -6.35 8.35 1.42
C ARG A 95 -6.00 8.54 -0.05
N SER A 96 -6.99 8.49 -0.93
CA SER A 96 -6.83 9.00 -2.29
C SER A 96 -6.91 10.53 -2.25
N ARG A 97 -6.13 11.19 -3.11
CA ARG A 97 -6.05 12.65 -3.20
C ARG A 97 -6.25 13.09 -4.64
#